data_AF-A0A9E2FYU0-F1
#
_entry.id   AF-A0A9E2FYU0-F1
#
_cell.length_a   1.000
_cell.length_b   1.000
_cell.length_c   1.000
_cell.angle_alpha   90.00
_cell.angle_beta   90.00
_cell.angle_gamma   90.00
#
_symmetry.space_group_name_H-M   'P 1'
#
loop_
_entity.id
_entity.type
_entity.pdbx_description
1 polymer ?
#
loop_
_entity_poly.entity_id
_entity_poly.type
_entity_poly.pdbx_seq_one_letter_code
_entity_poly.pdbx_strand_id
1 'polypeptide(L)'
;MMHQPIDLIKSIAADLGSYPCNTEEDLGLKGFILGALYSLLRATQLNYLHRTGPALPTGYENELNEIGESFARGEVVDEGQWLAGFYFNSAMQRLASGYHRGLQLVTGDILEAHELADIALKRKLLLTDDIKFLDTVHGEVHKLHRDRYGLLKGRTISLADAIEAARQLLNLAKVARQTSRNK
;
A
#
# COMPACT_ATOMS: atom_id res chain seq x y z
N MET A 1 8.78 17.72 15.53
CA MET A 1 9.60 16.49 15.63
C MET A 1 9.19 15.57 14.50
N MET A 2 10.06 15.37 13.49
CA MET A 2 9.80 14.35 12.46
C MET A 2 9.93 12.99 13.13
N HIS A 3 8.83 12.25 13.20
CA HIS A 3 8.86 10.86 13.68
C HIS A 3 9.58 10.00 12.65
N GLN A 4 10.40 9.05 13.10
CA GLN A 4 11.03 8.10 12.18
C GLN A 4 9.94 7.28 11.47
N PRO A 5 10.09 6.91 10.18
CA PRO A 5 9.08 6.14 9.44
C PRO A 5 8.61 4.87 10.17
N ILE A 6 9.53 4.21 10.88
CA ILE A 6 9.22 3.02 11.71
C ILE A 6 8.22 3.35 12.82
N ASP A 7 8.34 4.50 13.48
CA ASP A 7 7.46 4.88 14.59
C ASP A 7 6.05 5.16 14.11
N LEU A 8 5.90 5.76 12.93
CA LEU A 8 4.60 5.96 12.27
C LEU A 8 3.96 4.60 11.92
N ILE A 9 4.73 3.68 11.33
CA ILE A 9 4.23 2.34 11.01
C ILE A 9 3.78 1.61 12.27
N LYS A 10 4.57 1.66 13.35
CA LYS A 10 4.23 1.07 14.65
C LYS A 10 2.95 1.67 15.24
N SER A 11 2.80 2.98 15.15
CA SER A 11 1.60 3.69 15.63
C SER A 11 0.34 3.23 14.88
N ILE A 12 0.40 3.18 13.55
CA ILE A 12 -0.73 2.70 12.72
C ILE A 12 -1.02 1.22 13.02
N ALA A 13 0.01 0.40 13.20
CA ALA A 13 -0.15 -1.01 13.55
C ALA A 13 -0.81 -1.21 14.93
N ALA A 14 -0.48 -0.37 15.91
CA ALA A 14 -1.11 -0.41 17.24
C ALA A 14 -2.61 -0.04 17.17
N ASP A 15 -2.95 0.99 16.39
CA ASP A 15 -4.34 1.38 16.14
C ASP A 15 -5.11 0.25 15.40
N LEU A 16 -4.50 -0.35 14.37
CA LEU A 16 -5.06 -1.53 13.68
C LEU A 16 -5.22 -2.74 14.62
N GLY A 17 -4.30 -2.93 15.57
CA GLY A 17 -4.40 -3.98 16.59
C GLY A 17 -5.67 -3.85 17.42
N SER A 18 -6.07 -2.60 17.70
CA SER A 18 -7.29 -2.24 18.43
C SER A 18 -8.54 -2.16 17.54
N TYR A 19 -8.38 -2.24 16.21
CA TYR A 19 -9.50 -2.24 15.28
C TYR A 19 -10.34 -3.52 15.45
N PRO A 20 -11.61 -3.40 15.86
CA PRO A 20 -12.49 -4.54 16.04
C PRO A 20 -12.87 -5.14 14.68
N CYS A 21 -12.83 -6.47 14.57
CA CYS A 21 -13.27 -7.18 13.38
C CYS A 21 -14.47 -8.06 13.73
N ASN A 22 -15.64 -7.69 13.22
CA ASN A 22 -16.88 -8.39 13.53
C ASN A 22 -17.45 -9.12 12.31
N THR A 23 -16.94 -8.85 11.11
CA THR A 23 -17.38 -9.46 9.85
C THR A 23 -16.19 -9.95 9.03
N GLU A 24 -16.46 -10.76 8.01
CA GLU A 24 -15.42 -11.20 7.06
C GLU A 24 -14.86 -10.02 6.26
N GLU A 25 -15.69 -9.01 5.97
CA GLU A 25 -15.23 -7.78 5.30
C GLU A 25 -14.25 -6.99 6.17
N ASP A 26 -14.52 -6.86 7.47
CA ASP A 26 -13.60 -6.24 8.43
C ASP A 26 -12.26 -6.98 8.46
N LEU A 27 -12.30 -8.33 8.48
CA LEU A 27 -11.10 -9.17 8.47
C LEU A 27 -10.30 -9.03 7.17
N GLY A 28 -10.99 -8.99 6.03
CA GLY A 28 -10.37 -8.80 4.72
C GLY A 28 -9.62 -7.46 4.63
N LEU A 29 -10.26 -6.36 5.05
CA LEU A 29 -9.60 -5.05 5.11
C LEU A 29 -8.42 -5.02 6.08
N LYS A 30 -8.58 -5.61 7.27
CA LYS A 30 -7.48 -5.72 8.24
C LYS A 30 -6.30 -6.49 7.65
N GLY A 31 -6.55 -7.55 6.88
CA GLY A 31 -5.52 -8.30 6.16
C GLY A 31 -4.73 -7.45 5.17
N PHE A 32 -5.40 -6.63 4.36
CA PHE A 32 -4.73 -5.70 3.44
C PHE A 32 -3.86 -4.69 4.19
N ILE A 33 -4.40 -4.04 5.23
CA ILE A 33 -3.67 -3.02 6.01
C ILE A 33 -2.47 -3.65 6.70
N LEU A 34 -2.65 -4.80 7.38
CA LEU A 34 -1.56 -5.47 8.09
C LEU A 34 -0.45 -5.90 7.13
N GLY A 35 -0.80 -6.47 5.98
CA GLY A 35 0.17 -6.86 4.96
C GLY A 35 0.91 -5.66 4.37
N ALA A 36 0.23 -4.54 4.18
CA ALA A 36 0.86 -3.29 3.74
C ALA A 36 1.83 -2.75 4.79
N LEU A 37 1.43 -2.67 6.06
CA LEU A 37 2.28 -2.20 7.16
C LEU A 37 3.51 -3.08 7.36
N TYR A 38 3.35 -4.41 7.32
CA TYR A 38 4.49 -5.33 7.38
C TYR A 38 5.46 -5.09 6.23
N SER A 39 4.93 -4.95 5.02
CA SER A 39 5.75 -4.71 3.83
C SER A 39 6.47 -3.35 3.90
N LEU A 40 5.81 -2.29 4.37
CA LEU A 40 6.45 -0.98 4.61
C LEU A 40 7.52 -1.06 5.70
N LEU A 41 7.29 -1.81 6.77
CA LEU A 41 8.27 -2.03 7.83
C LEU A 41 9.53 -2.71 7.27
N ARG A 42 9.37 -3.77 6.50
CA ARG A 42 10.48 -4.49 5.88
C ARG A 42 11.23 -3.62 4.86
N ALA A 43 10.52 -2.90 4.01
CA ALA A 43 11.13 -1.94 3.09
C ALA A 43 11.97 -0.88 3.85
N THR A 44 11.46 -0.39 4.98
CA THR A 44 12.17 0.57 5.83
C THR A 44 13.42 -0.04 6.47
N GLN A 45 13.31 -1.25 7.04
CA GLN A 45 14.43 -1.97 7.67
C GLN A 45 15.55 -2.30 6.68
N LEU A 46 15.19 -2.53 5.41
CA LEU A 46 16.13 -2.79 4.33
C LEU A 46 16.65 -1.51 3.65
N ASN A 47 16.39 -0.33 4.23
CA ASN A 47 16.80 0.96 3.70
C ASN A 47 16.35 1.18 2.25
N TYR A 48 15.07 0.92 1.97
CA TYR A 48 14.49 1.14 0.64
C TYR A 48 14.84 2.52 0.08
N LEU A 49 15.48 2.52 -1.09
CA LEU A 49 15.83 3.72 -1.81
C LEU A 49 14.69 4.10 -2.75
N HIS A 50 14.09 5.26 -2.50
CA HIS A 50 13.06 5.80 -3.40
C HIS A 50 13.71 6.19 -4.74
N ARG A 51 13.14 5.67 -5.84
CA ARG A 51 13.67 5.87 -7.19
C ARG A 51 12.77 6.81 -7.99
N THR A 52 13.15 8.08 -8.04
CA THR A 52 12.54 9.08 -8.93
C THR A 52 13.23 9.03 -10.30
N GLY A 53 12.80 8.09 -11.16
CA GLY A 53 13.23 8.03 -12.55
C GLY A 53 13.66 6.65 -13.05
N PRO A 54 14.07 6.57 -14.34
CA PRO A 54 14.24 5.30 -15.03
C PRO A 54 15.54 4.56 -14.73
N ALA A 55 16.54 5.26 -14.17
CA ALA A 55 17.84 4.67 -13.88
C ALA A 55 17.74 3.57 -12.81
N LEU A 56 18.23 2.38 -13.15
CA LEU A 56 18.44 1.28 -12.20
C LEU A 56 19.64 1.60 -11.30
N PRO A 57 19.68 1.08 -10.06
CA PRO A 57 20.88 1.15 -9.24
C PRO A 57 22.09 0.55 -9.97
N THR A 58 23.27 1.11 -9.74
CA THR A 58 24.52 0.51 -10.22
C THR A 58 24.66 -0.92 -9.69
N GLY A 59 24.93 -1.88 -10.57
CA GLY A 59 25.08 -3.29 -10.19
C GLY A 59 23.78 -4.06 -9.99
N TYR A 60 22.61 -3.45 -10.25
CA TYR A 60 21.31 -4.10 -10.04
C TYR A 60 21.13 -5.38 -10.86
N GLU A 61 21.68 -5.45 -12.07
CA GLU A 61 21.65 -6.69 -12.89
C GLU A 61 22.38 -7.84 -12.20
N ASN A 62 23.55 -7.58 -11.61
CA ASN A 62 24.30 -8.60 -10.88
C ASN A 62 23.54 -9.05 -9.63
N GLU A 63 22.95 -8.10 -8.88
CA GLU A 63 22.10 -8.42 -7.73
C GLU A 63 20.95 -9.35 -8.14
N LEU A 64 20.28 -9.10 -9.27
CA LEU A 64 19.20 -9.96 -9.76
C LEU A 64 19.69 -11.36 -10.14
N ASN A 65 20.85 -11.47 -10.77
CA ASN A 65 21.44 -12.76 -11.13
C ASN A 65 21.81 -13.57 -9.88
N GLU A 66 22.47 -12.95 -8.90
CA GLU A 66 22.83 -13.57 -7.63
C GLU A 66 21.59 -14.07 -6.87
N ILE A 67 20.52 -13.28 -6.82
CA ILE A 67 19.23 -13.68 -6.24
C ILE A 67 18.64 -14.89 -6.97
N GLY A 68 18.68 -14.89 -8.30
CA GLY A 68 18.22 -16.01 -9.12
C GLY A 68 18.97 -17.32 -8.81
N GLU A 69 20.30 -17.24 -8.66
CA GLU A 69 21.12 -18.38 -8.28
C GLU A 69 20.83 -18.87 -6.85
N SER A 70 20.65 -17.95 -5.90
CA SER A 70 20.27 -18.28 -4.52
C SER A 70 18.94 -19.03 -4.47
N PHE A 71 17.94 -18.60 -5.23
CA PHE A 71 16.67 -19.33 -5.34
C PHE A 71 16.83 -20.72 -5.96
N ALA A 72 17.71 -20.86 -6.97
CA ALA A 72 18.00 -22.17 -7.55
C ALA A 72 18.63 -23.15 -6.54
N ARG A 73 19.32 -22.63 -5.51
CA ARG A 73 19.87 -23.41 -4.39
C ARG A 73 18.91 -23.60 -3.22
N GLY A 74 17.70 -23.01 -3.27
CA GLY A 74 16.74 -23.05 -2.17
C GLY A 74 17.12 -22.14 -0.99
N GLU A 75 17.99 -21.15 -1.23
CA GLU A 75 18.43 -20.20 -0.21
C GLU A 75 17.42 -19.06 -0.04
N VAL A 76 17.38 -18.49 1.17
CA VAL A 76 16.55 -17.34 1.50
C VAL A 76 17.37 -16.06 1.31
N VAL A 77 16.83 -15.14 0.52
CA VAL A 77 17.37 -13.78 0.40
C VAL A 77 16.71 -12.92 1.48
N ASP A 78 17.51 -12.36 2.39
CA ASP A 78 17.03 -11.60 3.54
C ASP A 78 17.41 -10.10 3.52
N GLU A 79 18.28 -9.71 2.58
CA GLU A 79 18.72 -8.33 2.37
C GLU A 79 18.74 -7.91 0.87
N GLY A 80 19.21 -6.68 0.60
CA GLY A 80 19.35 -6.15 -0.77
C GLY A 80 18.27 -5.16 -1.20
N GLN A 81 18.59 -4.38 -2.23
CA GLN A 81 17.71 -3.34 -2.79
C GLN A 81 16.55 -3.94 -3.57
N TRP A 82 16.75 -5.09 -4.23
CA TRP A 82 15.67 -5.83 -4.84
C TRP A 82 14.63 -6.24 -3.80
N LEU A 83 15.06 -6.79 -2.65
CA LEU A 83 14.15 -7.25 -1.61
C LEU A 83 13.42 -6.07 -0.95
N ALA A 84 14.13 -4.96 -0.69
CA ALA A 84 13.52 -3.71 -0.23
C ALA A 84 12.41 -3.23 -1.19
N GLY A 85 12.72 -3.24 -2.50
CA GLY A 85 11.77 -2.91 -3.56
C GLY A 85 10.60 -3.89 -3.64
N PHE A 86 10.84 -5.19 -3.51
CA PHE A 86 9.82 -6.23 -3.46
C PHE A 86 8.79 -5.93 -2.37
N TYR A 87 9.26 -5.64 -1.15
CA TYR A 87 8.38 -5.27 -0.04
C TYR A 87 7.64 -3.96 -0.30
N PHE A 88 8.31 -2.91 -0.80
CA PHE A 88 7.61 -1.67 -1.13
C PHE A 88 6.50 -1.88 -2.18
N ASN A 89 6.75 -2.69 -3.21
CA ASN A 89 5.74 -3.03 -4.25
C ASN A 89 4.57 -3.79 -3.65
N SER A 90 4.90 -4.76 -2.80
CA SER A 90 3.95 -5.58 -2.04
C SER A 90 3.03 -4.70 -1.17
N ALA A 91 3.55 -3.63 -0.57
CA ALA A 91 2.76 -2.64 0.16
C ALA A 91 1.82 -1.87 -0.77
N MET A 92 2.35 -1.30 -1.86
CA MET A 92 1.59 -0.50 -2.82
C MET A 92 0.39 -1.27 -3.40
N GLN A 93 0.60 -2.52 -3.80
CA GLN A 93 -0.47 -3.38 -4.33
C GLN A 93 -1.58 -3.62 -3.30
N ARG A 94 -1.20 -3.92 -2.05
CA ARG A 94 -2.17 -4.15 -0.96
C ARG A 94 -2.94 -2.89 -0.61
N LEU A 95 -2.29 -1.73 -0.61
CA LEU A 95 -2.94 -0.44 -0.40
C LEU A 95 -3.94 -0.13 -1.51
N ALA A 96 -3.58 -0.35 -2.78
CA ALA A 96 -4.47 -0.15 -3.92
C ALA A 96 -5.69 -1.10 -3.87
N SER A 97 -5.48 -2.40 -3.62
CA SER A 97 -6.58 -3.36 -3.47
C SER A 97 -7.46 -3.06 -2.27
N GLY A 98 -6.86 -2.72 -1.12
CA GLY A 98 -7.57 -2.34 0.09
C GLY A 98 -8.39 -1.07 -0.10
N TYR A 99 -7.87 -0.07 -0.83
CA TYR A 99 -8.59 1.15 -1.17
C TYR A 99 -9.86 0.86 -1.96
N HIS A 100 -9.72 0.10 -3.05
CA HIS A 100 -10.86 -0.29 -3.89
C HIS A 100 -11.92 -1.03 -3.06
N ARG A 101 -11.51 -2.03 -2.27
CA ARG A 101 -12.42 -2.78 -1.40
C ARG A 101 -13.07 -1.89 -0.34
N GLY A 102 -12.32 -0.99 0.28
CA GLY A 102 -12.83 -0.06 1.30
C GLY A 102 -13.90 0.86 0.72
N LEU A 103 -13.68 1.38 -0.49
CA LEU A 103 -14.67 2.19 -1.20
C LEU A 103 -15.96 1.42 -1.52
N GLN A 104 -15.86 0.15 -1.94
CA GLN A 104 -17.04 -0.70 -2.15
C GLN A 104 -17.87 -0.84 -0.86
N LEU A 105 -17.22 -1.00 0.29
CA LEU A 105 -17.91 -1.13 1.57
C LEU A 105 -18.53 0.20 2.03
N VAL A 106 -17.81 1.31 1.88
CA VAL A 106 -18.33 2.65 2.20
C VAL A 106 -19.55 2.99 1.35
N THR A 107 -19.49 2.75 0.06
CA THR A 107 -20.57 3.12 -0.88
C THR A 107 -21.70 2.10 -0.91
N GLY A 108 -21.37 0.80 -0.78
CA GLY A 108 -22.27 -0.31 -1.07
C GLY A 108 -22.38 -0.66 -2.56
N ASP A 109 -21.55 -0.05 -3.41
CA ASP A 109 -21.59 -0.21 -4.87
C ASP A 109 -20.42 -1.10 -5.36
N ILE A 110 -20.61 -1.78 -6.50
CA ILE A 110 -19.59 -2.62 -7.14
C ILE A 110 -19.21 -2.00 -8.49
N LEU A 111 -18.24 -1.08 -8.45
CA LEU A 111 -17.76 -0.30 -9.59
C LEU A 111 -16.23 -0.19 -9.55
N GLU A 112 -15.62 0.51 -10.52
CA GLU A 112 -14.19 0.81 -10.49
C GLU A 112 -13.84 1.82 -9.38
N ALA A 113 -12.61 1.76 -8.85
CA ALA A 113 -12.20 2.57 -7.70
C ALA A 113 -12.44 4.08 -7.88
N HIS A 114 -12.20 4.62 -9.08
CA HIS A 114 -12.41 6.04 -9.38
C HIS A 114 -13.89 6.44 -9.33
N GLU A 115 -14.80 5.59 -9.81
CA GLU A 115 -16.25 5.82 -9.76
C GLU A 115 -16.74 5.77 -8.32
N LEU A 116 -16.24 4.82 -7.52
CA LEU A 116 -16.59 4.69 -6.12
C LEU A 116 -16.08 5.87 -5.28
N ALA A 117 -14.88 6.38 -5.57
CA ALA A 117 -14.33 7.57 -4.94
C ALA A 117 -15.23 8.79 -5.20
N ASP A 118 -15.61 9.01 -6.46
CA ASP A 118 -16.54 10.07 -6.86
C ASP A 118 -17.89 9.95 -6.12
N ILE A 119 -18.43 8.73 -6.00
CA ILE A 119 -19.67 8.47 -5.27
C ILE A 119 -19.50 8.79 -3.79
N ALA A 120 -18.42 8.33 -3.15
CA ALA A 120 -18.18 8.55 -1.73
C ALA A 120 -18.07 10.05 -1.40
N LEU A 121 -17.39 10.83 -2.26
CA LEU A 121 -17.28 12.29 -2.13
C LEU A 121 -18.64 12.98 -2.36
N LYS A 122 -19.37 12.63 -3.43
CA LYS A 122 -20.69 13.20 -3.74
C LYS A 122 -21.72 12.93 -2.64
N ARG A 123 -21.68 11.73 -2.05
CA ARG A 123 -22.52 11.34 -0.90
C ARG A 123 -22.03 11.88 0.44
N LYS A 124 -20.90 12.60 0.46
CA LYS A 124 -20.25 13.16 1.67
C LYS A 124 -19.94 12.09 2.73
N LEU A 125 -19.64 10.87 2.28
CA LEU A 125 -19.18 9.79 3.15
C LEU A 125 -17.69 9.94 3.49
N LEU A 126 -16.95 10.64 2.62
CA LEU A 126 -15.53 10.94 2.74
C LEU A 126 -15.25 12.37 2.23
N LEU A 127 -14.11 12.92 2.62
CA LEU A 127 -13.50 14.12 2.07
C LEU A 127 -12.31 13.74 1.16
N THR A 128 -11.92 14.65 0.26
CA THR A 128 -10.77 14.44 -0.63
C THR A 128 -9.49 14.10 0.15
N ASP A 129 -9.26 14.80 1.27
CA ASP A 129 -8.08 14.58 2.10
C ASP A 129 -8.09 13.22 2.83
N ASP A 130 -9.24 12.56 2.95
CA ASP A 130 -9.33 11.23 3.56
C ASP A 130 -8.74 10.14 2.67
N ILE A 131 -8.68 10.38 1.35
CA ILE A 131 -8.29 9.37 0.34
C ILE A 131 -7.17 9.81 -0.60
N LYS A 132 -6.68 11.05 -0.51
CA LYS A 132 -5.67 11.62 -1.41
C LYS A 132 -4.47 10.70 -1.68
N PHE A 133 -3.84 10.15 -0.65
CA PHE A 133 -2.65 9.32 -0.81
C PHE A 133 -3.02 7.92 -1.32
N LEU A 134 -4.16 7.36 -0.90
CA LEU A 134 -4.68 6.12 -1.47
C LEU A 134 -4.97 6.25 -2.97
N ASP A 135 -5.58 7.36 -3.40
CA ASP A 135 -5.88 7.61 -4.80
C ASP A 135 -4.60 7.73 -5.63
N THR A 136 -3.60 8.42 -5.09
CA THR A 136 -2.28 8.54 -5.73
C THR A 136 -1.58 7.17 -5.82
N VAL A 137 -1.61 6.37 -4.75
CA VAL A 137 -1.05 5.01 -4.72
C VAL A 137 -1.75 4.10 -5.72
N HIS A 138 -3.08 4.11 -5.75
CA HIS A 138 -3.88 3.31 -6.68
C HIS A 138 -3.60 3.71 -8.13
N GLY A 139 -3.55 5.02 -8.42
CA GLY A 139 -3.18 5.52 -9.74
C GLY A 139 -1.79 5.08 -10.18
N GLU A 140 -0.81 5.06 -9.27
CA GLU A 140 0.55 4.60 -9.55
C GLU A 140 0.61 3.09 -9.86
N VAL A 141 -0.08 2.27 -9.06
CA VAL A 141 -0.20 0.82 -9.29
C VAL A 141 -0.87 0.55 -10.64
N HIS A 142 -1.95 1.28 -10.93
CA HIS A 142 -2.69 1.13 -12.18
C HIS A 142 -1.86 1.52 -13.41
N LYS A 143 -1.06 2.59 -13.32
CA LYS A 143 -0.10 2.97 -14.36
C LYS A 143 0.96 1.89 -14.57
N LEU A 144 1.52 1.34 -13.49
CA LEU A 144 2.54 0.31 -13.56
C LEU A 144 2.05 -0.94 -14.32
N HIS A 145 0.79 -1.34 -14.11
CA HIS A 145 0.18 -2.47 -14.82
C HIS A 145 -0.04 -2.23 -16.32
N ARG A 146 -0.25 -0.96 -16.72
CA ARG A 146 -0.55 -0.60 -18.12
C ARG A 146 0.68 -0.20 -18.92
N ASP A 147 1.80 0.07 -18.26
CA ASP A 147 3.02 0.53 -18.92
C ASP A 147 3.91 -0.64 -19.33
N ARG A 148 4.30 -0.68 -20.62
CA ARG A 148 5.21 -1.70 -21.16
C ARG A 148 6.61 -1.66 -20.55
N TYR A 149 7.03 -0.53 -19.99
CA TYR A 149 8.32 -0.35 -19.32
C TYR A 149 8.26 -0.62 -17.81
N GLY A 150 7.06 -0.74 -17.24
CA GLY A 150 6.83 -1.10 -15.84
C GLY A 150 7.74 -0.36 -14.85
N LEU A 151 8.56 -1.12 -14.13
CA LEU A 151 9.48 -0.62 -13.10
C LEU A 151 10.56 0.34 -13.64
N LEU A 152 10.87 0.29 -14.95
CA LEU A 152 11.88 1.14 -15.58
C LEU A 152 11.42 2.58 -15.77
N LYS A 153 10.17 2.95 -15.46
CA LYS A 153 9.78 4.36 -15.40
C LYS A 153 10.11 5.04 -14.07
N GLY A 154 10.48 4.25 -13.06
CA GLY A 154 10.56 4.73 -11.69
C GLY A 154 9.17 4.96 -11.09
N ARG A 155 9.14 5.64 -9.94
CA ARG A 155 7.89 5.96 -9.23
C ARG A 155 7.85 7.37 -8.74
N THR A 156 6.64 7.89 -8.61
CA THR A 156 6.39 9.18 -7.97
C THR A 156 6.03 9.05 -6.48
N ILE A 157 5.61 7.86 -6.04
CA ILE A 157 5.21 7.60 -4.65
C ILE A 157 6.41 7.29 -3.77
N SER A 158 6.62 8.13 -2.76
CA SER A 158 7.65 7.94 -1.73
C SER A 158 7.22 6.95 -0.64
N LEU A 159 8.18 6.55 0.20
CA LEU A 159 7.87 5.74 1.39
C LEU A 159 6.92 6.45 2.35
N ALA A 160 7.09 7.77 2.52
CA ALA A 160 6.23 8.58 3.38
C ALA A 160 4.78 8.62 2.86
N ASP A 161 4.60 8.77 1.54
CA ASP A 161 3.28 8.77 0.90
C ASP A 161 2.56 7.42 1.07
N ALA A 162 3.31 6.31 0.98
CA ALA A 162 2.76 4.98 1.18
C ALA A 162 2.37 4.71 2.65
N ILE A 163 3.14 5.22 3.62
CA ILE A 163 2.78 5.16 5.05
C ILE A 163 1.53 6.00 5.31
N GLU A 164 1.41 7.15 4.68
CA GLU A 164 0.23 8.01 4.76
C GLU A 164 -1.01 7.32 4.17
N ALA A 165 -0.88 6.70 3.02
CA ALA A 165 -1.93 5.88 2.42
C ALA A 165 -2.36 4.73 3.37
N ALA A 166 -1.43 4.08 4.07
CA ALA A 166 -1.77 3.05 5.05
C ALA A 166 -2.63 3.59 6.20
N ARG A 167 -2.33 4.81 6.68
CA ARG A 167 -3.17 5.49 7.68
C ARG A 167 -4.55 5.82 7.13
N GLN A 168 -4.62 6.37 5.92
CA GLN A 168 -5.90 6.64 5.24
C GLN A 168 -6.73 5.36 5.06
N LEU A 169 -6.11 4.23 4.75
CA LEU A 169 -6.82 2.96 4.58
C LEU A 169 -7.42 2.45 5.89
N LEU A 170 -6.72 2.62 7.00
CA LEU A 170 -7.28 2.33 8.33
C LEU A 170 -8.48 3.23 8.65
N ASN A 171 -8.40 4.52 8.32
CA ASN A 171 -9.53 5.45 8.50
C ASN A 171 -10.72 5.07 7.60
N LEU A 172 -10.45 4.71 6.34
CA LEU A 172 -11.47 4.22 5.41
C LEU A 172 -12.18 2.98 5.95
N ALA A 173 -11.43 2.03 6.53
CA ALA A 173 -11.99 0.84 7.18
C ALA A 173 -12.87 1.18 8.40
N LYS A 174 -12.53 2.24 9.15
CA LYS A 174 -13.36 2.75 10.26
C LYS A 174 -14.66 3.37 9.74
N VAL A 175 -14.61 4.15 8.66
CA VAL A 175 -15.79 4.73 8.01
C VAL A 175 -16.70 3.64 7.43
N ALA A 176 -16.14 2.68 6.70
CA ALA A 176 -16.90 1.56 6.11
C ALA A 176 -17.75 0.85 7.17
N ARG A 177 -17.15 0.55 8.32
CA ARG A 177 -17.84 -0.10 9.45
C ARG A 177 -18.97 0.75 10.04
N GLN A 178 -18.79 2.07 10.11
CA GLN A 178 -19.86 2.97 10.58
C GLN A 178 -21.03 2.98 9.59
N THR A 179 -20.75 3.03 8.30
CA THR A 179 -21.79 3.04 7.25
C THR A 179 -22.56 1.72 7.19
N SER A 180 -21.90 0.57 7.36
CA SER A 180 -22.55 -0.74 7.41
C SER A 180 -23.46 -0.95 8.63
N ARG A 181 -23.22 -0.24 9.74
CA ARG A 181 -24.08 -0.31 10.94
C ARG A 181 -25.35 0.52 10.86
N ASN A 182 -25.38 1.51 9.96
CA ASN A 182 -26.52 2.41 9.78
C ASN A 182 -27.46 1.96 8.65
N LYS A 183 -27.16 0.82 8.01
CA LYS A 183 -28.01 0.14 7.03
C LYS A 183 -28.79 -0.97 7.72
#